data_AF-A0A6S9WV31-F1
#
_entry.id   AF-A0A6S9WV31-F1
#
_cell.length_a   1.000
_cell.length_b   1.000
_cell.length_c   1.000
_cell.angle_alpha   90.00
_cell.angle_beta   90.00
_cell.angle_gamma   90.00
#
_symmetry.space_group_name_H-M   'P 1'
#
loop_
_entity.id
_entity.type
_entity.pdbx_description
1 polymer ?
#
loop_
_entity_poly.entity_id
_entity_poly.type
_entity_poly.pdbx_seq_one_letter_code
_entity_poly.pdbx_strand_id
1 'polypeptide(L)'
;MPAEGSHEACYNRGEEGEPVAGSEVLPGVHFMSSTAFVRCALADPQGPQLRLFLGHSGWGARQLDGEWRAGAWRLCGATAAAVFAADVGRLWDEMTSGELGFSLCTQIPQSEETWSEARGQGRPSEQLRAGGQDWGEERDIDIVD
;
A
#
# COMPACT_ATOMS: atom_id res chain seq x y z
N MET A 1 8.05 2.99 18.95
CA MET A 1 8.79 1.71 19.06
C MET A 1 8.73 1.07 17.69
N PRO A 2 9.84 0.94 16.93
CA PRO A 2 9.82 0.15 15.70
C PRO A 2 9.54 -1.32 16.06
N ALA A 3 8.68 -1.98 15.30
CA ALA A 3 8.43 -3.41 15.45
C ALA A 3 9.65 -4.20 14.97
N GLU A 4 10.19 -5.09 15.82
CA GLU A 4 11.30 -5.97 15.44
C GLU A 4 10.83 -7.04 14.44
N GLY A 5 11.59 -7.23 13.36
CA GLY A 5 11.72 -8.54 12.69
C GLY A 5 10.77 -8.89 11.54
N SER A 6 9.79 -8.06 11.18
CA SER A 6 8.89 -8.37 10.04
C SER A 6 9.63 -8.26 8.71
N HIS A 7 9.84 -9.39 8.02
CA HIS A 7 10.27 -9.40 6.62
C HIS A 7 9.04 -9.24 5.74
N GLU A 8 8.96 -8.13 5.03
CA GLU A 8 7.79 -7.76 4.23
C GLU A 8 8.20 -7.53 2.77
N ALA A 9 7.34 -7.92 1.85
CA ALA A 9 7.59 -7.77 0.43
C ALA A 9 6.35 -7.28 -0.30
N CYS A 10 6.56 -6.34 -1.22
CA CYS A 10 5.58 -5.98 -2.23
C CYS A 10 6.03 -6.53 -3.58
N TYR A 11 5.09 -7.04 -4.38
CA TYR A 11 5.35 -7.41 -5.76
C TYR A 11 4.36 -6.75 -6.71
N ASN A 12 4.83 -6.44 -7.92
CA ASN A 12 3.99 -6.05 -9.04
C ASN A 12 4.04 -7.16 -10.08
N ARG A 13 2.86 -7.63 -10.46
CA ARG A 13 2.70 -8.55 -11.57
C ARG A 13 2.07 -7.76 -12.71
N GLY A 14 2.72 -7.74 -13.87
CA GLY A 14 2.05 -7.33 -15.11
C GLY A 14 0.80 -8.18 -15.39
N GLU A 15 0.06 -7.88 -16.45
CA GLU A 15 -1.33 -8.33 -16.65
C GLU A 15 -1.58 -9.86 -16.72
N GLU A 16 -0.56 -10.74 -16.74
CA GLU A 16 -0.75 -12.19 -16.95
C GLU A 16 -0.10 -13.05 -15.85
N GLY A 17 -0.93 -13.68 -15.00
CA GLY A 17 -0.54 -14.78 -14.09
C GLY A 17 -1.57 -15.10 -13.00
N GLU A 18 -1.64 -16.35 -12.53
CA GLU A 18 -2.55 -16.87 -11.47
C GLU A 18 -2.27 -16.21 -10.10
N PRO A 19 -3.27 -15.74 -9.32
CA PRO A 19 -3.05 -15.03 -8.07
C PRO A 19 -2.24 -15.89 -7.10
N VAL A 20 -1.08 -15.38 -6.67
CA VAL A 20 -0.30 -16.05 -5.62
C VAL A 20 -0.60 -15.38 -4.29
N ALA A 21 -0.54 -16.15 -3.20
CA ALA A 21 -0.82 -15.74 -1.84
C ALA A 21 -0.27 -14.34 -1.49
N GLY A 22 -1.17 -13.38 -1.32
CA GLY A 22 -0.87 -11.99 -0.97
C GLY A 22 -2.12 -11.13 -0.98
N SER A 23 -2.12 -10.03 -0.21
CA SER A 23 -3.21 -9.07 -0.21
C SER A 23 -2.94 -7.99 -1.24
N GLU A 24 -3.87 -7.73 -2.15
CA GLU A 24 -3.76 -6.58 -3.05
C GLU A 24 -3.93 -5.27 -2.27
N VAL A 25 -2.93 -4.39 -2.34
CA VAL A 25 -2.90 -3.11 -1.61
C VAL A 25 -3.08 -1.91 -2.53
N LEU A 26 -2.73 -2.06 -3.81
CA LEU A 26 -3.00 -1.13 -4.91
C LEU A 26 -3.27 -1.97 -6.16
N PRO A 27 -3.95 -1.42 -7.19
CA PRO A 27 -4.13 -2.13 -8.45
C PRO A 27 -2.81 -2.70 -9.00
N GLY A 28 -2.71 -4.02 -9.07
CA GLY A 28 -1.52 -4.75 -9.53
C GLY A 28 -0.34 -4.80 -8.55
N VAL A 29 -0.47 -4.24 -7.33
CA VAL A 29 0.52 -4.31 -6.26
C VAL A 29 0.00 -5.13 -5.11
N HIS A 30 0.72 -6.18 -4.78
CA HIS A 30 0.37 -7.11 -3.72
C HIS A 30 1.42 -7.10 -2.62
N PHE A 31 0.95 -7.20 -1.38
CA PHE A 31 1.75 -7.30 -0.18
C PHE A 31 1.76 -8.73 0.36
N MET A 32 2.90 -9.15 0.89
CA MET A 32 3.06 -10.42 1.58
C MET A 32 4.19 -10.42 2.62
N SER A 33 4.11 -11.36 3.55
CA SER A 33 5.12 -11.63 4.58
C SER A 33 5.72 -13.06 4.48
N SER A 34 5.36 -13.83 3.45
CA SER A 34 5.81 -15.22 3.29
C SER A 34 7.23 -15.29 2.74
N THR A 35 8.17 -15.71 3.57
CA THR A 35 9.57 -15.94 3.17
C THR A 35 9.72 -17.05 2.13
N ALA A 36 8.83 -18.05 2.13
CA ALA A 36 8.81 -19.13 1.15
C ALA A 36 8.48 -18.60 -0.25
N PHE A 37 7.49 -17.72 -0.38
CA PHE A 37 7.17 -17.11 -1.67
C PHE A 37 8.30 -16.21 -2.14
N VAL A 38 8.84 -15.35 -1.27
CA VAL A 38 9.94 -14.45 -1.62
C VAL A 38 11.10 -15.24 -2.22
N ARG A 39 11.44 -16.39 -1.64
CA ARG A 39 12.47 -17.29 -2.19
C ARG A 39 12.11 -17.83 -3.57
N CYS A 40 10.88 -18.30 -3.77
CA CYS A 40 10.43 -18.78 -5.08
C CYS A 40 10.47 -17.67 -6.15
N ALA A 41 9.99 -16.47 -5.82
CA ALA A 41 9.97 -15.33 -6.72
C ALA A 41 11.39 -14.87 -7.11
N LEU A 42 12.33 -14.88 -6.16
CA LEU A 42 13.74 -14.57 -6.43
C LEU A 42 14.45 -15.63 -7.28
N ALA A 43 13.99 -16.88 -7.24
CA ALA A 43 14.58 -17.97 -8.00
C ALA A 43 14.11 -18.03 -9.46
N ASP A 44 13.05 -17.31 -9.82
CA ASP A 44 12.49 -17.25 -11.17
C ASP A 44 12.97 -15.98 -11.91
N PRO A 45 13.85 -16.11 -12.93
CA PRO A 45 14.30 -14.97 -13.74
C PRO A 45 13.18 -14.30 -14.54
N GLN A 46 12.04 -14.95 -14.72
CA GLN A 46 10.83 -14.40 -15.37
C GLN A 46 9.73 -14.10 -14.33
N GLY A 47 10.10 -14.11 -13.05
CA GLY A 47 9.20 -13.82 -11.93
C GLY A 47 8.75 -12.35 -11.87
N PRO A 48 7.85 -12.03 -10.93
CA PRO A 48 7.30 -10.68 -10.79
C PRO A 48 8.36 -9.67 -10.35
N GLN A 49 8.08 -8.38 -10.56
CA GLN A 49 8.93 -7.33 -10.01
C GLN A 49 8.76 -7.32 -8.48
N LEU A 50 9.86 -7.54 -7.76
CA LEU A 50 9.85 -7.66 -6.30
C LEU A 50 10.55 -6.47 -5.64
N ARG A 51 9.95 -5.94 -4.57
CA ARG A 51 10.58 -4.98 -3.66
C ARG A 51 10.46 -5.48 -2.22
N LEU A 52 11.60 -5.62 -1.55
CA LEU A 52 11.71 -6.10 -0.18
C LEU A 52 11.84 -4.91 0.78
N PHE A 53 11.10 -4.97 1.88
CA PHE A 53 11.15 -4.00 2.96
C PHE A 53 11.49 -4.71 4.27
N LEU A 54 12.33 -4.06 5.07
CA LEU A 54 12.69 -4.53 6.40
C LEU A 54 12.10 -3.57 7.42
N GLY A 55 11.05 -4.04 8.09
CA GLY A 55 10.24 -3.23 8.99
C GLY A 55 9.25 -2.32 8.26
N HIS A 56 8.33 -1.77 9.05
CA HIS A 56 7.27 -0.88 8.58
C HIS A 56 7.13 0.31 9.53
N SER A 57 6.55 1.40 9.03
CA SER A 57 6.07 2.48 9.89
C SER A 57 4.67 2.14 10.38
N GLY A 58 4.42 2.40 11.66
CA GLY A 58 3.12 2.18 12.29
C GLY A 58 2.64 3.45 12.97
N TRP A 59 1.34 3.71 12.88
CA TRP A 59 0.69 4.83 13.53
C TRP A 59 -0.30 4.30 14.57
N GLY A 60 -0.33 4.94 15.73
CA GLY A 60 -1.39 4.74 16.71
C GLY A 60 -2.74 5.24 16.18
N ALA A 61 -3.82 4.86 16.87
CA ALA A 61 -5.16 5.29 16.48
C ALA A 61 -5.26 6.82 16.34
N ARG A 62 -5.72 7.28 15.16
CA ARG A 62 -5.84 8.70 14.77
C ARG A 62 -4.54 9.51 14.77
N GLN A 63 -3.38 8.87 14.96
CA GLN A 63 -2.10 9.59 14.97
C GLN A 63 -1.79 10.18 13.59
N LEU A 64 -1.90 9.37 12.53
CA LEU A 64 -1.69 9.85 11.16
C LEU A 64 -2.65 10.99 10.81
N ASP A 65 -3.93 10.89 11.18
CA ASP A 65 -4.91 11.95 10.96
C ASP A 65 -4.55 13.25 11.69
N GLY A 66 -3.97 13.15 12.90
CA GLY A 66 -3.51 14.30 13.67
C GLY A 66 -2.25 14.94 13.09
N GLU A 67 -1.27 14.13 12.70
CA GLU A 67 -0.02 14.60 12.08
C GLU A 67 -0.27 15.24 10.72
N TRP A 68 -1.16 14.64 9.91
CA TRP A 68 -1.59 15.21 8.64
C TRP A 68 -2.29 16.57 8.84
N ARG A 69 -3.23 16.70 9.77
CA ARG A 69 -3.87 17.99 10.10
C ARG A 69 -2.89 19.05 10.61
N ALA A 70 -1.81 18.63 11.27
CA ALA A 70 -0.73 19.52 11.70
C ALA A 70 0.21 19.95 10.57
N GLY A 71 -0.03 19.49 9.34
CA GLY A 71 0.83 19.78 8.18
C GLY A 71 2.14 19.02 8.18
N ALA A 72 2.28 17.97 9.00
CA ALA A 72 3.50 17.17 9.06
C ALA A 72 3.64 16.21 7.87
N TRP A 73 2.51 15.89 7.21
CA TRP A 73 2.47 14.99 6.06
C TRP A 73 1.77 15.63 4.87
N ARG A 74 2.30 15.38 3.67
CA ARG A 74 1.62 15.61 2.40
C ARG A 74 1.15 14.27 1.85
N LEU A 75 -0.11 14.19 1.44
CA LEU A 75 -0.68 12.95 0.90
C LEU A 75 -0.62 12.97 -0.63
N CYS A 76 -0.28 11.83 -1.23
CA CYS A 76 -0.21 11.68 -2.67
C CYS A 76 -0.77 10.33 -3.10
N GLY A 77 -1.42 10.29 -4.26
CA GLY A 77 -1.93 9.07 -4.87
C GLY A 77 -0.82 8.02 -4.99
N ALA A 78 -1.09 6.79 -4.59
CA ALA A 78 -0.14 5.70 -4.71
C ALA A 78 -0.30 5.01 -6.07
N THR A 79 0.82 4.72 -6.73
CA THR A 79 0.85 4.00 -8.02
C THR A 79 1.93 2.92 -8.00
N ALA A 80 1.74 1.87 -8.79
CA ALA A 80 2.76 0.84 -8.96
C ALA A 80 4.08 1.42 -9.48
N ALA A 81 4.03 2.43 -10.36
CA ALA A 81 5.22 3.11 -10.87
C ALA A 81 6.03 3.77 -9.75
N ALA A 82 5.38 4.44 -8.79
CA ALA A 82 6.06 5.03 -7.64
C ALA A 82 6.61 3.94 -6.69
N VAL A 83 5.82 2.88 -6.41
CA VAL A 83 6.24 1.78 -5.53
C VAL A 83 7.46 1.04 -6.08
N PHE A 84 7.55 0.89 -7.40
CA PHE A 84 8.61 0.14 -8.08
C PHE A 84 9.57 1.01 -8.91
N ALA A 85 9.65 2.31 -8.59
CA ALA A 85 10.53 3.25 -9.27
C ALA A 85 11.98 2.74 -9.34
N ALA A 86 12.57 2.76 -10.54
CA ALA A 86 13.90 2.20 -10.78
C ALA A 86 14.99 2.96 -10.01
N ASP A 87 14.89 4.28 -9.94
CA ASP A 87 15.80 5.14 -9.18
C ASP A 87 15.10 5.66 -7.91
N VAL A 88 15.29 4.94 -6.81
CA VAL A 88 14.73 5.32 -5.50
C VAL A 88 15.33 6.64 -4.99
N GLY A 89 16.55 6.99 -5.40
CA GLY A 89 17.21 8.23 -5.00
C GLY A 89 16.52 9.47 -5.58
N ARG A 90 15.89 9.34 -6.75
CA ARG A 90 15.12 10.41 -7.39
C ARG A 90 13.65 10.42 -7.03
N LEU A 91 13.12 9.31 -6.52
CA LEU A 91 11.70 9.19 -6.21
C LEU A 91 11.20 10.32 -5.30
N TRP A 92 11.99 10.73 -4.31
CA TRP A 92 11.61 11.83 -3.43
C TRP A 92 11.46 13.15 -4.20
N ASP A 93 12.48 13.55 -4.96
CA ASP A 93 12.45 14.78 -5.76
C ASP A 93 11.32 14.75 -6.81
N GLU A 94 11.09 13.61 -7.44
CA GLU A 94 10.00 13.40 -8.39
C GLU A 94 8.62 13.53 -7.73
N MET A 95 8.46 13.06 -6.49
CA MET A 95 7.21 13.15 -5.73
C MET A 95 6.99 14.53 -5.09
N THR A 96 8.05 15.27 -4.74
CA THR A 96 7.90 16.60 -4.14
C THR A 96 7.86 17.73 -5.16
N SER A 97 8.56 17.57 -6.29
CA SER A 97 8.84 18.66 -7.23
C SER A 97 8.64 18.27 -8.69
N GLY A 98 8.51 16.98 -9.01
CA GLY A 98 8.24 16.49 -10.36
C GLY A 98 6.76 16.54 -10.75
N GLU A 99 6.50 16.36 -12.03
CA GLU A 99 5.13 16.31 -12.58
C GLU A 99 4.32 15.14 -12.00
N LEU A 100 4.97 14.00 -11.75
CA LEU A 100 4.36 12.84 -11.09
C LEU A 100 3.86 13.21 -9.69
N GLY A 101 4.70 13.84 -8.87
CA GLY A 101 4.35 14.36 -7.56
C GLY A 101 3.21 15.37 -7.60
N PHE A 102 3.29 16.36 -8.50
CA PHE A 102 2.22 17.33 -8.67
C PHE A 102 0.88 16.66 -9.01
N SER A 103 0.88 15.74 -9.97
CA SER A 103 -0.33 15.01 -10.38
C SER A 103 -0.91 14.17 -9.22
N LEU A 104 -0.07 13.38 -8.54
CA LEU A 104 -0.53 12.47 -7.50
C LEU A 104 -0.96 13.19 -6.21
N CYS A 105 -0.27 14.26 -5.82
CA CYS A 105 -0.60 14.99 -4.59
C CYS A 105 -1.80 15.93 -4.78
N THR A 106 -2.15 16.31 -6.01
CA THR A 106 -3.35 17.13 -6.29
C THR A 106 -4.63 16.31 -6.44
N GLN A 107 -4.51 15.01 -6.74
CA GLN A 107 -5.64 14.06 -6.72
C GLN A 107 -6.19 13.84 -5.31
N ILE A 108 -5.38 14.09 -4.29
CA ILE A 108 -5.76 13.91 -2.89
C ILE A 108 -5.99 15.30 -2.28
N PRO A 109 -7.15 15.54 -1.65
CA PRO A 109 -7.36 16.76 -0.88
C PRO A 109 -6.28 16.92 0.21
N GLN A 110 -5.77 18.14 0.40
CA GLN A 110 -4.73 18.41 1.40
C GLN A 110 -5.27 19.12 2.65
N SER A 111 -6.57 19.42 2.69
CA SER A 111 -7.26 20.01 3.85
C SER A 111 -8.59 19.31 4.15
N GLU A 112 -9.03 19.41 5.41
CA GLU A 112 -10.25 18.77 5.91
C GLU A 112 -11.52 19.26 5.20
N GLU A 113 -11.57 20.54 4.80
CA GLU A 113 -12.71 21.09 4.04
C GLU A 113 -12.90 20.36 2.71
N THR A 114 -11.82 20.21 1.94
CA THR A 114 -11.85 19.56 0.62
C THR A 114 -12.06 18.04 0.74
N TRP A 115 -11.62 17.41 1.84
CA TRP A 115 -11.94 16.00 2.14
C TRP A 115 -13.41 15.79 2.48
N SER A 116 -14.04 16.71 3.22
CA SER A 116 -15.46 16.64 3.55
C SER A 116 -16.33 16.77 2.30
N GLU A 117 -15.95 17.66 1.37
CA GLU A 117 -16.60 17.82 0.06
C GLU A 117 -16.49 16.56 -0.81
N ALA A 118 -15.34 15.88 -0.78
CA ALA A 118 -15.15 14.61 -1.46
C ALA A 118 -16.01 13.47 -0.86
N ARG A 119 -16.17 13.41 0.47
CA ARG A 119 -16.99 12.37 1.15
C ARG A 119 -18.49 12.57 1.01
N GLY A 120 -18.97 13.75 0.63
CA GLY A 120 -20.36 13.97 0.22
C GLY A 120 -20.74 13.25 -1.09
N GLN A 121 -19.74 12.79 -1.85
CA GLN A 121 -19.88 11.94 -3.02
C GLN A 121 -19.53 10.51 -2.56
N GLY A 122 -20.52 9.63 -2.48
CA GLY A 122 -20.44 8.34 -1.76
C GLY A 122 -19.16 7.51 -1.94
N ARG A 123 -18.80 6.74 -0.89
CA ARG A 123 -17.53 6.00 -0.81
C ARG A 123 -17.48 4.87 -1.85
N PRO A 124 -16.39 4.69 -2.63
CA PRO A 124 -16.22 3.53 -3.50
C PRO A 124 -16.27 2.19 -2.75
N SER A 125 -15.81 2.17 -1.49
CA SER A 125 -15.83 0.98 -0.63
C SER A 125 -17.24 0.52 -0.21
N GLU A 126 -18.24 1.40 -0.31
CA GLU A 126 -19.63 1.08 0.03
C GLU A 126 -20.34 0.38 -1.14
N GLN A 127 -19.94 0.67 -2.37
CA GLN A 127 -20.39 -0.03 -3.58
C GLN A 127 -19.88 -1.48 -3.64
N LEU A 128 -18.72 -1.76 -3.04
CA LEU A 128 -18.18 -3.12 -2.92
C LEU A 128 -18.84 -3.96 -1.82
N ARG A 129 -19.53 -3.34 -0.83
CA ARG A 129 -20.28 -4.08 0.21
C ARG A 129 -21.66 -4.56 -0.25
N ALA A 130 -22.16 -4.07 -1.38
CA ALA A 130 -23.44 -4.50 -1.95
C ALA A 130 -23.39 -5.89 -2.60
N GLY A 131 -22.19 -6.47 -2.80
CA GLY A 131 -22.00 -7.87 -3.19
C GLY A 131 -21.58 -8.69 -1.98
N GLY A 132 -22.55 -9.18 -1.20
CA GLY A 132 -22.30 -9.92 0.04
C GLY A 132 -21.38 -11.12 -0.16
N GLN A 133 -20.29 -11.15 0.60
CA GLN A 133 -19.68 -12.38 1.08
C GLN A 133 -19.46 -12.25 2.58
N ASP A 134 -20.13 -13.14 3.29
CA ASP A 134 -20.14 -13.36 4.73
C ASP A 134 -18.73 -13.76 5.18
N TRP A 135 -18.06 -12.88 5.93
CA TRP A 135 -16.79 -13.21 6.57
C TRP A 135 -17.09 -14.02 7.83
N GLY A 136 -17.25 -15.33 7.63
CA GLY A 136 -17.42 -16.30 8.70
C GLY A 136 -16.34 -16.19 9.78
N GLU A 137 -16.79 -16.42 11.01
CA GLU A 137 -16.09 -16.47 12.30
C GLU A 137 -14.55 -16.43 12.25
N GLU A 138 -14.03 -15.38 12.89
CA GLU A 138 -12.70 -15.24 13.48
C GLU A 138 -12.23 -16.57 14.10
N ARG A 139 -11.28 -17.24 13.46
CA ARG A 139 -10.56 -18.36 14.08
C ARG A 139 -9.19 -17.86 14.52
N ASP A 140 -9.02 -17.86 15.84
CA ASP A 140 -7.73 -17.80 16.51
C ASP A 140 -6.76 -18.77 15.85
N ILE A 141 -5.59 -18.26 15.48
CA ILE A 141 -4.48 -19.06 14.96
C ILE A 141 -3.54 -19.25 16.15
N ASP A 142 -3.61 -20.44 16.77
CA ASP A 142 -2.69 -20.86 17.82
C ASP A 142 -1.26 -20.95 17.25
N ILE A 143 -0.35 -20.15 17.79
CA ILE A 143 1.09 -20.25 17.56
C ILE A 143 1.60 -21.35 18.50
N VAL A 144 2.16 -22.42 17.93
CA VAL A 144 2.86 -23.47 18.68
C VAL A 144 4.35 -23.13 18.69
N ASP A 145 4.95 -23.11 19.89
CA ASP A 145 6.37 -22.87 20.20
C ASP A 145 7.36 -23.75 19.43
#